data_AF-A0A840PFJ0-F1
#
_entry.id   AF-A0A840PFJ0-F1
#
_cell.length_a   1.000
_cell.length_b   1.000
_cell.length_c   1.000
_cell.angle_alpha   90.00
_cell.angle_beta   90.00
_cell.angle_gamma   90.00
#
_symmetry.space_group_name_H-M   'P 1'
#
loop_
_entity.id
_entity.type
_entity.pdbx_description
1 polymer ?
#
loop_
_entity_poly.entity_id
_entity_poly.type
_entity_poly.pdbx_seq_one_letter_code
_entity_poly.pdbx_strand_id
1 'polypeptide(L)'
;MQQDFITFARIRGLSPARVLVRYALRNSALPVVTSAGLLLIATLSAGLFVEQVFSLPGIGTLLLQAVINKDIPVVQGLAILMGAVVAVVNLAVDLLGLALDPRTRTISKAGA
;
A
#
# COMPACT_ATOMS: atom_id res chain seq x y z
N MET A 1 10.74 -23.42 -5.04
CA MET A 1 11.42 -23.33 -3.73
C MET A 1 10.45 -23.18 -2.55
N GLN A 2 9.27 -23.82 -2.55
CA GLN A 2 8.30 -23.82 -1.43
C GLN A 2 8.28 -25.14 -0.64
N GLN A 3 8.93 -26.19 -1.15
CA GLN A 3 8.84 -27.52 -0.57
C GLN A 3 9.76 -27.71 0.65
N ASP A 4 10.88 -26.99 0.73
CA ASP A 4 11.86 -27.21 1.81
C ASP A 4 11.41 -26.66 3.18
N PHE A 5 10.52 -25.65 3.20
CA PHE A 5 9.98 -25.09 4.45
C PHE A 5 9.06 -26.08 5.18
N ILE A 6 8.32 -26.89 4.42
CA ILE A 6 7.38 -27.87 4.98
C ILE A 6 8.16 -29.06 5.58
N THR A 7 9.24 -29.47 4.92
CA THR A 7 10.11 -30.57 5.38
C THR A 7 10.84 -30.21 6.68
N PHE A 8 11.38 -28.98 6.80
CA PHE A 8 12.06 -28.53 8.02
C PHE A 8 11.13 -28.34 9.23
N ALA A 9 9.88 -27.91 9.01
CA ALA A 9 8.91 -27.73 10.09
C ALA A 9 8.48 -29.08 10.72
N ARG A 10 8.43 -30.14 9.91
CA ARG A 10 8.08 -31.50 10.36
C ARG A 10 9.15 -32.12 11.25
N ILE A 11 10.43 -31.86 10.97
CA ILE A 11 11.57 -32.38 11.73
C ILE A 11 11.66 -31.73 13.14
N ARG A 12 11.15 -30.50 13.31
CA ARG A 12 11.16 -29.80 14.62
C ARG A 12 9.88 -29.99 15.46
N GLY A 13 8.92 -30.81 15.03
CA GLY A 13 7.70 -31.09 15.81
C GLY A 13 6.76 -29.89 16.02
N LEU A 14 6.93 -28.79 15.29
CA LEU A 14 6.08 -27.62 15.37
C LEU A 14 4.85 -27.78 14.47
N SER A 15 3.66 -27.52 15.02
CA SER A 15 2.39 -27.60 14.28
C SER A 15 2.44 -26.70 13.03
N PRO A 16 2.16 -27.23 11.81
CA PRO A 16 2.20 -26.48 10.55
C PRO A 16 1.36 -25.20 10.58
N ALA A 17 0.22 -25.24 11.29
CA ALA A 17 -0.70 -24.12 11.41
C ALA A 17 -0.10 -22.91 12.17
N ARG A 18 0.67 -23.11 13.24
CA ARG A 18 1.35 -22.00 13.94
C ARG A 18 2.47 -21.40 13.11
N VAL A 19 3.17 -22.21 12.31
CA VAL A 19 4.23 -21.72 11.43
C VAL A 19 3.62 -20.91 10.28
N LEU A 20 2.54 -21.38 9.67
CA LEU A 20 1.86 -20.68 8.58
C LEU A 20 1.26 -19.34 9.04
N VAL A 21 0.51 -19.35 10.15
CA VAL A 21 -0.17 -18.14 10.67
C VAL A 21 0.83 -17.14 11.26
N ARG A 22 1.92 -17.59 11.88
CA ARG A 22 2.86 -16.68 12.54
C ARG A 22 4.04 -16.25 11.68
N TYR A 23 4.52 -17.12 10.77
CA TYR A 23 5.64 -16.81 9.89
C TYR A 23 5.21 -16.45 8.47
N ALA A 24 4.29 -17.18 7.83
CA ALA A 24 3.88 -16.82 6.47
C ALA A 24 3.02 -15.55 6.45
N LEU A 25 2.05 -15.42 7.36
CA LEU A 25 1.19 -14.23 7.45
C LEU A 25 1.94 -12.95 7.82
N ARG A 26 2.93 -13.03 8.73
CA ARG A 26 3.75 -11.86 9.12
C ARG A 26 4.81 -11.50 8.09
N ASN A 27 5.34 -12.48 7.35
CA ASN A 27 6.36 -12.25 6.31
C ASN A 27 5.75 -11.90 4.94
N SER A 28 4.49 -12.28 4.69
CA SER A 28 3.72 -11.89 3.50
C SER A 28 2.92 -10.59 3.69
N ALA A 29 2.71 -10.13 4.92
CA ALA A 29 2.01 -8.87 5.18
C ALA A 29 2.74 -7.66 4.59
N LEU A 30 4.08 -7.67 4.56
CA LEU A 30 4.87 -6.56 4.02
C LEU A 30 4.63 -6.35 2.51
N PRO A 31 4.81 -7.36 1.62
CA PRO A 31 4.44 -7.24 0.21
C PRO A 31 2.96 -6.89 -0.01
N VAL A 32 2.04 -7.46 0.78
CA VAL A 32 0.59 -7.25 0.62
C VAL A 32 0.20 -5.81 0.93
N VAL A 33 0.75 -5.21 1.99
CA VAL A 33 0.46 -3.83 2.38
C VAL A 33 1.00 -2.85 1.33
N THR A 34 2.21 -3.08 0.81
CA THR A 34 2.78 -2.26 -0.27
C THR A 34 1.98 -2.40 -1.56
N SER A 35 1.60 -3.62 -1.97
CA SER A 35 0.75 -3.82 -3.15
C SER A 35 -0.64 -3.20 -2.99
N ALA A 36 -1.24 -3.26 -1.81
CA ALA A 36 -2.52 -2.62 -1.53
C ALA A 36 -2.42 -1.08 -1.67
N GLY A 37 -1.35 -0.47 -1.16
CA GLY A 37 -1.08 0.96 -1.34
C GLY A 37 -0.96 1.36 -2.81
N LEU A 38 -0.18 0.60 -3.58
CA LEU A 38 -0.06 0.77 -5.03
C LEU A 38 -1.39 0.65 -5.76
N LEU A 39 -2.21 -0.35 -5.41
CA LEU A 39 -3.53 -0.54 -6.00
C LEU A 39 -4.49 0.61 -5.66
N LEU A 40 -4.47 1.12 -4.42
CA LEU A 40 -5.26 2.29 -4.03
C LEU A 40 -4.90 3.52 -4.87
N ILE A 41 -3.60 3.80 -5.06
CA ILE A 41 -3.13 4.91 -5.90
C ILE A 41 -3.55 4.72 -7.36
N ALA A 42 -3.45 3.49 -7.88
CA ALA A 42 -3.89 3.15 -9.22
C ALA A 42 -5.40 3.38 -9.40
N THR A 43 -6.21 3.01 -8.40
CA THR A 43 -7.66 3.24 -8.45
C THR A 43 -8.06 4.70 -8.36
N LEU A 44 -7.32 5.53 -7.61
CA LEU A 44 -7.52 6.98 -7.59
C LEU A 44 -7.30 7.60 -8.97
N SER A 45 -6.26 7.14 -9.68
CA SER A 45 -5.95 7.58 -11.05
C SER A 45 -7.00 7.10 -12.06
N ALA A 46 -7.44 5.84 -11.96
CA ALA A 46 -8.47 5.27 -12.82
C ALA A 46 -9.88 5.80 -12.51
N GLY A 47 -10.08 6.35 -11.32
CA GLY A 47 -11.36 6.85 -10.81
C GLY A 47 -11.96 7.93 -11.71
N LEU A 48 -11.15 8.80 -12.32
CA LEU A 48 -11.70 9.84 -13.20
C LEU A 48 -12.50 9.27 -14.37
N PHE A 49 -12.05 8.14 -14.94
CA PHE A 49 -12.76 7.53 -16.07
C PHE A 49 -14.10 6.99 -15.62
N VAL A 50 -14.16 6.41 -14.43
CA VAL A 50 -15.42 5.91 -13.83
C VAL A 50 -16.35 7.07 -13.54
N GLU A 51 -15.85 8.14 -12.93
CA GLU A 51 -16.64 9.34 -12.64
C GLU A 51 -17.24 9.94 -13.92
N GLN A 52 -16.45 10.03 -15.00
CA GLN A 52 -16.88 10.55 -16.29
C GLN A 52 -17.91 9.65 -16.98
N VAL A 53 -17.67 8.34 -17.05
CA VAL A 53 -18.55 7.39 -17.75
C VAL A 53 -19.91 7.29 -17.04
N PHE A 54 -19.91 7.28 -15.71
CA PHE A 54 -21.13 7.15 -14.91
C PHE A 54 -21.75 8.50 -14.52
N SER A 55 -21.19 9.63 -14.97
CA SER A 55 -21.64 10.98 -14.62
C SER A 55 -21.76 11.21 -13.10
N LEU A 56 -20.86 10.59 -12.32
CA LEU A 56 -20.84 10.72 -10.87
C LEU A 56 -20.02 11.96 -10.49
N PRO A 57 -20.55 12.85 -9.62
CA PRO A 57 -19.79 14.01 -9.17
C PRO A 57 -18.65 13.56 -8.25
N GLY A 58 -17.42 13.83 -8.67
CA GLY A 58 -16.21 13.40 -7.98
C GLY A 58 -15.02 14.34 -8.19
N ILE A 59 -13.91 14.03 -7.52
CA ILE A 59 -12.72 14.91 -7.51
C ILE A 59 -12.09 14.97 -8.91
N GLY A 60 -12.12 13.87 -9.67
CA GLY A 60 -11.62 13.82 -11.05
C GLY A 60 -12.46 14.66 -12.00
N THR A 61 -13.78 14.60 -11.91
CA THR A 61 -14.68 15.45 -12.70
C THR A 61 -14.50 16.94 -12.40
N LEU A 62 -14.29 17.30 -11.12
CA LEU A 62 -14.01 18.68 -10.70
C LEU A 62 -12.68 19.19 -11.27
N LEU A 63 -11.65 18.34 -11.25
CA LEU A 63 -10.35 18.67 -11.84
C LEU A 63 -10.47 18.90 -13.35
N LEU A 64 -11.20 18.04 -14.05
CA LEU A 64 -11.43 18.20 -15.49
C LEU A 64 -12.19 19.50 -15.81
N GLN A 65 -13.24 19.81 -15.05
CA GLN A 65 -14.00 21.07 -15.21
C GLN A 65 -13.12 22.29 -14.94
N ALA A 66 -12.28 22.26 -13.90
CA ALA A 66 -11.35 23.34 -13.58
C ALA A 66 -10.33 23.55 -14.69
N VAL A 67 -9.81 22.48 -15.31
CA VAL A 67 -8.91 22.56 -16.47
C VAL A 67 -9.60 23.20 -17.67
N ILE A 68 -10.85 22.80 -17.98
CA ILE A 68 -11.63 23.35 -19.09
C ILE A 68 -11.93 24.83 -18.87
N ASN A 69 -12.31 25.20 -17.65
CA ASN A 69 -12.62 26.58 -17.27
C ASN A 69 -11.37 27.44 -17.03
N LYS A 70 -10.16 26.87 -17.19
CA LYS A 70 -8.86 27.50 -16.91
C LYS A 70 -8.76 28.08 -15.49
N ASP A 71 -9.41 27.42 -14.53
CA ASP A 71 -9.37 27.80 -13.12
C ASP A 71 -8.11 27.23 -12.46
N ILE A 72 -6.97 27.87 -12.75
CA ILE A 72 -5.63 27.43 -12.31
C ILE A 72 -5.54 27.26 -10.78
N PRO A 73 -6.10 28.16 -9.93
CA PRO A 73 -6.11 27.96 -8.49
C PRO A 73 -6.76 26.65 -8.05
N VAL A 74 -7.89 26.28 -8.66
CA VAL A 74 -8.62 25.04 -8.31
C VAL A 74 -7.84 23.81 -8.75
N VAL A 75 -7.27 23.82 -9.96
CA VAL A 75 -6.41 22.72 -10.45
C VAL A 75 -5.21 22.52 -9.52
N GLN A 76 -4.54 23.60 -9.14
CA GLN A 76 -3.38 23.53 -8.24
C GLN A 76 -3.76 23.06 -6.83
N GLY A 77 -4.87 23.54 -6.29
CA GLY A 77 -5.38 23.11 -4.98
C GLY A 77 -5.70 21.60 -4.97
N LEU A 78 -6.37 21.12 -6.01
CA LEU A 78 -6.67 19.69 -6.17
C LEU A 78 -5.41 18.84 -6.34
N ALA A 79 -4.43 19.30 -7.12
CA ALA A 79 -3.17 18.59 -7.30
C ALA A 79 -2.41 18.42 -5.98
N ILE A 80 -2.32 19.48 -5.17
CA ILE A 80 -1.67 19.44 -3.84
C ILE A 80 -2.45 18.50 -2.91
N LEU A 81 -3.78 18.58 -2.89
CA LEU A 81 -4.63 17.70 -2.08
C LEU A 81 -4.41 16.23 -2.43
N MET A 82 -4.44 15.87 -3.72
CA MET A 82 -4.22 14.49 -4.15
C MET A 82 -2.81 14.01 -3.82
N GLY A 83 -1.79 14.87 -4.02
CA GLY A 83 -0.41 14.58 -3.62
C GLY A 83 -0.28 14.32 -2.12
N ALA A 84 -0.96 15.12 -1.29
CA ALA A 84 -0.97 14.94 0.16
C ALA A 84 -1.63 13.61 0.58
N VAL A 85 -2.75 13.24 -0.04
CA VAL A 85 -3.42 11.95 0.20
C VAL A 85 -2.49 10.79 -0.16
N VAL A 86 -1.85 10.84 -1.33
CA VAL A 86 -0.89 9.81 -1.75
C VAL A 86 0.28 9.71 -0.76
N ALA A 87 0.82 10.86 -0.32
CA ALA A 87 1.90 10.89 0.68
C ALA A 87 1.46 10.26 2.02
N VAL A 88 0.25 10.56 2.50
CA VAL A 88 -0.31 9.97 3.73
C VAL A 88 -0.52 8.47 3.58
N VAL A 89 -1.03 7.99 2.44
CA VAL A 89 -1.21 6.57 2.17
C VAL A 89 0.13 5.85 2.14
N ASN A 90 1.13 6.39 1.45
CA ASN A 90 2.47 5.81 1.41
C ASN A 90 3.11 5.78 2.80
N LEU A 91 3.01 6.87 3.56
CA LEU A 91 3.50 6.91 4.94
C LEU A 91 2.80 5.87 5.83
N ALA A 92 1.49 5.70 5.68
CA ALA A 92 0.74 4.68 6.41
C ALA A 92 1.19 3.26 6.03
N VAL A 93 1.41 3.00 4.74
CA VAL A 93 1.95 1.73 4.21
C VAL A 93 3.33 1.44 4.80
N ASP A 94 4.22 2.44 4.82
CA ASP A 94 5.57 2.32 5.37
C ASP A 94 5.55 2.07 6.89
N LEU A 95 4.70 2.80 7.64
CA LEU A 95 4.52 2.61 9.09
C LEU A 95 3.96 1.23 9.43
N LEU A 96 2.97 0.77 8.66
CA LEU A 96 2.43 -0.59 8.79
C LEU A 96 3.51 -1.62 8.49
N GLY A 97 4.28 -1.42 7.42
CA GLY A 97 5.43 -2.25 7.08
C GLY A 97 6.46 -2.33 8.21
N LEU A 98 6.80 -1.20 8.82
CA LEU A 98 7.72 -1.12 9.96
C LEU A 98 7.16 -1.83 11.21
N ALA A 99 5.87 -1.70 11.49
CA ALA A 99 5.23 -2.37 12.61
C ALA A 99 5.14 -3.90 12.41
N LEU A 100 4.95 -4.33 11.17
CA LEU A 100 4.82 -5.74 10.79
C LEU A 100 6.17 -6.46 10.75
N ASP A 101 7.27 -5.77 10.43
CA ASP A 101 8.62 -6.36 10.27
C ASP A 101 9.58 -6.11 11.47
N PRO A 102 9.69 -7.05 12.42
CA PRO A 102 10.63 -6.94 13.55
C PRO A 102 12.11 -7.18 13.17
N ARG A 103 12.47 -7.50 11.92
CA ARG A 103 13.89 -7.76 11.52
C ARG A 103 14.70 -6.50 11.25
N THR A 104 14.08 -5.36 10.97
CA THR A 104 14.79 -4.08 10.77
C THR A 104 15.50 -3.60 12.04
N ARG A 105 15.07 -4.08 13.22
CA ARG A 105 15.66 -3.73 14.52
C ARG A 105 17.03 -4.39 14.79
N THR A 106 17.42 -5.43 14.06
CA THR A 106 18.63 -6.21 14.38
C THR A 106 19.87 -5.76 13.61
N ILE A 107 19.74 -5.06 12.47
CA ILE A 107 20.89 -4.61 11.67
C ILE A 107 21.59 -3.40 12.33
N SER A 108 20.89 -2.63 13.16
CA SER A 108 21.48 -1.50 13.90
C SER A 108 22.39 -1.92 15.08
N LYS A 109 22.56 -3.21 15.38
CA LYS A 109 23.39 -3.70 16.50
C LYS A 109 24.71 -4.37 16.10
N ALA A 110 25.09 -4.33 14.82
CA ALA A 110 26.35 -4.95 14.35
C ALA A 110 27.49 -3.93 14.10
N GLY A 111 27.40 -2.74 14.70
CA GLY A 111 28.39 -1.67 14.56
C GLY A 111 28.70 -1.00 15.89
N ALA A 112 29.11 -1.78 16.89
CA ALA A 112 29.75 -1.32 18.12
C ALA A 112 30.79 -2.36 18.56
#